data_AF-A0A2V8Q5Q3-F1
#
_entry.id   AF-A0A2V8Q5Q3-F1
#
_cell.length_a   1.000
_cell.length_b   1.000
_cell.length_c   1.000
_cell.angle_alpha   90.00
_cell.angle_beta   90.00
_cell.angle_gamma   90.00
#
_symmetry.space_group_name_H-M   'P 1'
#
loop_
_entity.id
_entity.type
_entity.pdbx_description
1 polymer ?
#
loop_
_entity_poly.entity_id
_entity_poly.type
_entity_poly.pdbx_seq_one_letter_code
_entity_poly.pdbx_strand_id
1 'polypeptide(L)'
;VDPASFPDPIVLLDMIEERLRASGVYKDKVTRKNRCIRLFFDKFHLDILPACPMPSTGLYGEYAVVVPDCDADDWKPSNPRGYAKWFDFMAQEAIIRFMKSVEPLPEQQSCDELSTLSLGVQLLKRNRDIVFENKPKRAPISIVLTTLAAQNYHGQPSVSEAIAAVLDGIVAMIPNIANRRLVVLNPTNLEEDLSERWDDAPEAYLDFVSWIREFRDQWRQLIELRGVGIHKISAVLERMFGERITKEVVEEHIRAYEEPRQSGGLAVERGTGLIVPATVVLSTPIRRNTFYGKE
;
A
#
# COMPACT_ATOMS: atom_id res chain seq x y z
N VAL A 1 25.96 -8.80 15.66
CA VAL A 1 26.52 -7.64 16.38
C VAL A 1 25.72 -7.55 17.67
N ASP A 2 26.37 -7.66 18.83
CA ASP A 2 25.73 -7.58 20.16
C ASP A 2 25.82 -6.12 20.64
N PRO A 3 24.75 -5.49 21.17
CA PRO A 3 24.86 -4.14 21.75
C PRO A 3 25.94 -4.03 22.83
N ALA A 4 26.22 -5.12 23.55
CA ALA A 4 27.31 -5.17 24.53
C ALA A 4 28.72 -5.12 23.87
N SER A 5 28.83 -5.53 22.61
CA SER A 5 30.09 -5.46 21.83
C SER A 5 30.25 -4.13 21.08
N PHE A 6 29.16 -3.39 20.87
CA PHE A 6 29.15 -2.07 20.22
C PHE A 6 28.31 -1.11 21.07
N PRO A 7 28.88 -0.59 22.17
CA PRO A 7 28.16 0.30 23.07
C PRO A 7 27.78 1.61 22.38
N ASP A 8 28.58 2.05 21.40
CA ASP A 8 28.31 3.25 20.62
C ASP A 8 27.66 2.89 19.25
N PRO A 9 26.37 3.22 19.05
CA PRO A 9 25.66 2.96 17.80
C PRO A 9 26.21 3.76 16.60
N ILE A 10 26.76 4.94 16.86
CA ILE A 10 27.26 5.86 15.82
C ILE A 10 28.58 5.33 15.27
N VAL A 11 29.44 4.78 16.12
CA VAL A 11 30.66 4.09 15.71
C VAL A 11 30.35 2.94 14.74
N LEU A 12 29.27 2.17 14.98
CA LEU A 12 28.87 1.11 14.05
C LEU A 12 28.49 1.66 12.67
N LEU A 13 27.74 2.77 12.61
CA LEU A 13 27.40 3.43 11.36
C LEU A 13 28.65 3.97 10.65
N ASP A 14 29.58 4.57 11.40
CA ASP A 14 30.85 5.10 10.88
C ASP A 14 31.69 3.99 10.24
N MET A 15 31.84 2.86 10.91
CA MET A 15 32.57 1.71 10.38
C MET A 15 31.97 1.19 9.06
N ILE A 16 30.63 1.15 8.96
CA ILE A 16 29.94 0.74 7.73
C ILE A 16 30.16 1.78 6.62
N GLU A 17 30.01 3.06 6.95
CA GLU A 17 30.22 4.16 6.00
C GLU A 17 31.66 4.18 5.47
N GLU A 18 32.66 4.09 6.34
CA GLU A 18 34.07 4.01 5.99
C GLU A 18 34.36 2.83 5.06
N ARG A 19 33.82 1.65 5.40
CA ARG A 19 34.02 0.44 4.59
C ARG A 19 33.42 0.57 3.19
N LEU A 20 32.25 1.20 3.08
CA LEU A 20 31.59 1.46 1.80
C LEU A 20 32.33 2.55 1.00
N ARG A 21 32.81 3.61 1.65
CA ARG A 21 33.59 4.68 1.00
C ARG A 21 34.97 4.23 0.53
N ALA A 22 35.57 3.26 1.21
CA ALA A 22 36.81 2.62 0.79
C ALA A 22 36.64 1.71 -0.45
N SER A 23 35.41 1.34 -0.82
CA SER A 23 35.14 0.56 -2.02
C SER A 23 35.16 1.44 -3.27
N GLY A 24 35.94 1.07 -4.29
CA GLY A 24 35.93 1.74 -5.59
C GLY A 24 34.57 1.71 -6.31
N VAL A 25 33.66 0.81 -5.92
CA VAL A 25 32.33 0.67 -6.54
C VAL A 25 31.27 1.58 -5.91
N TYR A 26 31.39 1.84 -4.60
CA TYR A 26 30.33 2.49 -3.81
C TYR A 26 30.71 3.89 -3.34
N LYS A 27 31.98 4.28 -3.38
CA LYS A 27 32.50 5.55 -2.84
C LYS A 27 31.62 6.76 -3.12
N ASP A 28 31.24 6.96 -4.38
CA ASP A 28 30.50 8.14 -4.82
C ASP A 28 28.97 7.98 -4.72
N LYS A 29 28.50 6.84 -4.18
CA LYS A 29 27.08 6.49 -4.04
C LYS A 29 26.57 6.57 -2.61
N VAL A 30 27.46 6.80 -1.64
CA VAL A 30 27.17 6.71 -0.19
C VAL A 30 26.64 8.03 0.36
N THR A 31 25.51 7.98 1.04
CA THR A 31 24.93 9.09 1.81
C THR A 31 24.46 8.61 3.17
N ARG A 32 24.90 9.28 4.24
CA ARG A 32 24.44 9.00 5.61
C ARG A 32 23.02 9.52 5.83
N LYS A 33 22.21 8.76 6.55
CA LYS A 33 20.88 9.12 7.07
C LYS A 33 20.86 8.94 8.59
N ASN A 34 19.77 9.34 9.25
CA ASN A 34 19.66 9.28 10.70
C ASN A 34 19.93 7.86 11.27
N ARG A 35 19.32 6.83 10.68
CA ARG A 35 19.46 5.44 11.17
C ARG A 35 20.24 4.51 10.25
N CYS A 36 20.55 4.92 9.01
CA CYS A 36 21.06 4.00 7.99
C CYS A 36 22.05 4.69 7.04
N ILE A 37 22.76 3.86 6.26
CA ILE A 37 23.57 4.31 5.13
C ILE A 37 22.81 4.04 3.83
N ARG A 38 22.58 5.08 3.04
CA ARG A 38 21.90 4.99 1.74
C ARG A 38 22.91 4.93 0.61
N LEU A 39 22.74 3.94 -0.28
CA LEU A 39 23.43 3.84 -1.56
C LEU A 39 22.51 4.29 -2.69
N PHE A 40 22.97 5.22 -3.52
CA PHE A 40 22.23 5.69 -4.69
C PHE A 40 22.67 4.98 -5.97
N PHE A 41 21.69 4.47 -6.70
CA PHE A 41 21.82 3.95 -8.07
C PHE A 41 20.89 4.75 -8.99
N ASP A 42 21.08 4.61 -10.30
CA ASP A 42 20.34 5.38 -11.33
C ASP A 42 18.81 5.36 -11.11
N LYS A 43 18.25 4.16 -10.87
CA LYS A 43 16.79 3.95 -10.78
C LYS A 43 16.26 3.66 -9.39
N PHE A 44 17.14 3.45 -8.41
CA PHE A 44 16.74 3.05 -7.06
C PHE A 44 17.82 3.40 -6.04
N HIS A 45 17.47 3.31 -4.76
CA HIS A 45 18.44 3.38 -3.68
C HIS A 45 18.32 2.13 -2.81
N LEU A 46 19.41 1.79 -2.12
CA LEU A 46 19.47 0.73 -1.13
C LEU A 46 19.81 1.34 0.23
N ASP A 47 18.97 1.10 1.22
CA ASP A 47 19.23 1.50 2.60
C ASP A 47 19.83 0.32 3.38
N ILE A 48 21.00 0.53 3.95
CA ILE A 48 21.69 -0.42 4.82
C ILE A 48 21.50 0.05 6.25
N LEU A 49 20.59 -0.62 6.96
CA LEU A 49 20.27 -0.37 8.36
C LEU A 49 20.95 -1.44 9.22
N PRO A 50 22.02 -1.11 9.97
CA PRO A 50 22.57 -2.03 10.94
C PRO A 50 21.58 -2.24 12.10
N ALA A 51 21.55 -3.45 12.62
CA ALA A 51 20.70 -3.81 13.74
C ALA A 51 21.41 -4.85 14.62
N CYS A 52 21.21 -4.74 15.92
CA CYS A 52 21.73 -5.68 16.90
C CYS A 52 20.55 -6.40 17.58
N PRO A 53 20.61 -7.73 17.80
CA PRO A 53 19.57 -8.43 18.54
C PRO A 53 19.44 -7.84 19.94
N MET A 54 18.21 -7.62 20.38
CA MET A 54 17.91 -7.24 21.75
C MET A 54 17.58 -8.50 22.56
N PRO A 55 18.01 -8.62 23.83
CA PRO A 55 17.58 -9.71 24.69
C PRO A 55 16.05 -9.70 24.78
N SER A 56 15.43 -10.87 24.60
CA SER A 56 13.96 -11.03 24.70
C SER A 56 13.51 -10.87 26.15
N THR A 57 13.41 -9.64 26.63
CA THR A 57 12.68 -9.32 27.85
C THR A 57 11.20 -9.23 27.49
N GLY A 58 10.29 -9.68 28.36
CA GLY A 58 8.87 -9.85 28.05
C GLY A 58 8.09 -8.60 27.61
N LEU A 59 8.74 -7.42 27.57
CA LEU A 59 8.23 -6.17 27.02
C LEU A 59 8.44 -6.05 25.51
N TYR A 60 9.43 -6.74 24.94
CA TYR A 60 9.79 -6.69 23.53
C TYR A 60 9.48 -8.01 22.83
N GLY A 61 9.02 -7.92 21.57
CA GLY A 61 8.69 -9.10 20.78
C GLY A 61 9.89 -10.02 20.53
N GLU A 62 9.63 -11.29 20.20
CA GLU A 62 10.64 -12.34 19.98
C GLU A 62 11.78 -11.95 19.01
N TYR A 63 11.50 -11.06 18.06
CA TYR A 63 12.45 -10.63 17.02
C TYR A 63 12.93 -9.19 17.19
N ALA A 64 12.82 -8.63 18.40
CA ALA A 64 13.20 -7.26 18.65
C ALA A 64 14.71 -7.06 18.47
N VAL A 65 15.04 -5.89 17.92
CA VAL A 65 16.39 -5.44 17.65
C VAL A 65 16.53 -4.01 18.15
N VAL A 66 17.76 -3.56 18.29
CA VAL A 66 18.07 -2.14 18.40
C VAL A 66 18.74 -1.65 17.13
N VAL A 67 18.41 -0.42 16.73
CA VAL A 67 18.96 0.26 15.56
C VAL A 67 19.59 1.59 15.99
N PRO A 68 20.64 2.06 15.32
CA PRO A 68 21.25 3.34 15.68
C PRO A 68 20.33 4.52 15.32
N ASP A 69 20.37 5.59 16.11
CA ASP A 69 19.69 6.84 15.84
C ASP A 69 20.66 8.01 16.10
N CYS A 70 21.10 8.68 15.04
CA CYS A 70 22.03 9.82 15.12
C CYS A 70 21.40 11.04 15.82
N ASP A 71 20.08 11.23 15.71
CA ASP A 71 19.40 12.38 16.33
C ASP A 71 19.31 12.17 17.86
N ALA A 72 19.15 10.91 18.30
CA ALA A 72 19.12 10.55 19.72
C ALA A 72 20.51 10.27 20.32
N ASP A 73 21.53 10.09 19.48
CA ASP A 73 22.87 9.63 19.86
C ASP A 73 22.86 8.31 20.65
N ASP A 74 21.90 7.42 20.34
CA ASP A 74 21.66 6.19 21.09
C ASP A 74 20.99 5.09 20.24
N TRP A 75 20.86 3.90 20.83
CA TRP A 75 20.13 2.76 20.32
C TRP A 75 18.62 2.94 20.49
N LYS A 76 17.87 2.72 19.41
CA LYS A 76 16.41 2.72 19.44
C LYS A 76 15.84 1.31 19.25
N PRO A 77 14.93 0.84 20.12
CA PRO A 77 14.23 -0.43 19.93
C PRO A 77 13.36 -0.44 18.68
N SER A 78 13.38 -1.55 17.94
CA SER A 78 12.53 -1.80 16.78
C SER A 78 12.24 -3.29 16.63
N ASN A 79 11.28 -3.66 15.77
CA ASN A 79 10.94 -5.06 15.52
C ASN A 79 10.50 -5.31 14.07
N PRO A 80 11.40 -5.15 13.08
CA PRO A 80 11.04 -5.23 11.66
C PRO A 80 10.55 -6.63 11.25
N ARG A 81 11.13 -7.69 11.83
CA ARG A 81 10.71 -9.07 11.58
C ARG A 81 9.34 -9.39 12.18
N GLY A 82 9.10 -8.95 13.42
CA GLY A 82 7.78 -9.05 14.05
C GLY A 82 6.73 -8.31 13.24
N TYR A 83 7.03 -7.07 12.82
CA TYR A 83 6.14 -6.27 12.00
C TYR A 83 5.77 -6.96 10.69
N ALA A 84 6.75 -7.53 9.96
CA ALA A 84 6.50 -8.26 8.72
C ALA A 84 5.55 -9.44 8.95
N LYS A 85 5.82 -10.27 9.97
CA LYS A 85 4.95 -11.40 10.34
C LYS A 85 3.54 -10.95 10.74
N TRP A 86 3.43 -9.86 11.50
CA TRP A 86 2.14 -9.28 11.88
C TRP A 86 1.36 -8.82 10.65
N PHE A 87 2.00 -8.15 9.70
CA PHE A 87 1.34 -7.70 8.48
C PHE A 87 0.89 -8.87 7.62
N ASP A 88 1.74 -9.90 7.44
CA ASP A 88 1.40 -11.12 6.72
C ASP A 88 0.20 -11.83 7.39
N PHE A 89 0.19 -11.89 8.72
CA PHE A 89 -0.94 -12.41 9.48
C PHE A 89 -2.22 -11.61 9.23
N MET A 90 -2.17 -10.27 9.29
CA MET A 90 -3.34 -9.42 8.99
C MET A 90 -3.85 -9.61 7.55
N ALA A 91 -2.95 -9.82 6.60
CA ALA A 91 -3.28 -10.13 5.22
C ALA A 91 -3.94 -11.51 5.05
N GLN A 92 -3.45 -12.53 5.76
CA GLN A 92 -3.93 -13.92 5.66
C GLN A 92 -5.19 -14.19 6.49
N GLU A 93 -5.27 -13.69 7.73
CA GLU A 93 -6.45 -13.82 8.61
C GLU A 93 -7.72 -13.31 7.95
N ALA A 94 -7.59 -12.22 7.22
CA ALA A 94 -8.64 -11.64 6.41
C ALA A 94 -9.17 -12.62 5.34
N ILE A 95 -8.27 -13.33 4.65
CA ILE A 95 -8.62 -14.36 3.68
C ILE A 95 -9.33 -15.52 4.39
N ILE A 96 -8.79 -15.98 5.53
CA ILE A 96 -9.37 -17.07 6.31
C ILE A 96 -10.77 -16.72 6.84
N ARG A 97 -10.98 -15.50 7.34
CA ARG A 97 -12.31 -15.02 7.80
C ARG A 97 -13.31 -14.96 6.68
N PHE A 98 -12.91 -14.46 5.52
CA PHE A 98 -13.76 -14.44 4.32
C PHE A 98 -14.12 -15.88 3.89
N MET A 99 -13.15 -16.78 3.83
CA MET A 99 -13.37 -18.19 3.46
C MET A 99 -14.28 -18.93 4.45
N LYS A 100 -14.24 -18.61 5.75
CA LYS A 100 -15.15 -19.20 6.74
C LYS A 100 -16.62 -18.75 6.57
N SER A 101 -16.88 -17.69 5.81
CA SER A 101 -18.23 -17.16 5.57
C SER A 101 -18.88 -17.66 4.26
N VAL A 102 -18.18 -18.49 3.48
CA VAL A 102 -18.63 -19.01 2.19
C VAL A 102 -18.38 -20.52 2.15
N GLU A 103 -19.27 -21.32 1.55
CA GLU A 103 -19.04 -22.77 1.35
C GLU A 103 -17.74 -23.06 0.58
N PRO A 104 -17.05 -24.19 0.86
CA PRO A 104 -15.68 -24.39 0.42
C PRO A 104 -15.60 -24.62 -1.10
N LEU A 105 -14.86 -23.75 -1.79
CA LEU A 105 -14.35 -23.95 -3.14
C LEU A 105 -12.83 -24.23 -3.08
N PRO A 106 -12.27 -24.91 -4.11
CA PRO A 106 -11.14 -25.84 -3.96
C PRO A 106 -9.79 -25.18 -3.65
N GLU A 107 -8.82 -26.06 -3.34
CA GLU A 107 -7.51 -25.80 -2.75
C GLU A 107 -6.81 -24.51 -3.19
N GLN A 108 -6.37 -23.80 -2.14
CA GLN A 108 -5.61 -22.56 -2.09
C GLN A 108 -4.50 -22.53 -3.16
N GLN A 109 -4.68 -21.71 -4.19
CA GLN A 109 -3.65 -21.43 -5.17
C GLN A 109 -2.50 -20.63 -4.53
N SER A 110 -1.30 -20.86 -5.10
CA SER A 110 0.04 -20.44 -4.72
C SER A 110 0.20 -19.09 -4.03
N CYS A 111 1.23 -19.01 -3.18
CA CYS A 111 1.82 -17.84 -2.51
C CYS A 111 2.26 -16.67 -3.44
N ASP A 112 1.83 -16.65 -4.70
CA ASP A 112 2.27 -15.73 -5.75
C ASP A 112 1.27 -14.59 -6.03
N GLU A 113 0.06 -14.62 -5.44
CA GLU A 113 -0.91 -13.53 -5.56
C GLU A 113 -0.83 -12.57 -4.37
N LEU A 114 -0.58 -11.29 -4.66
CA LEU A 114 -0.63 -10.23 -3.65
C LEU A 114 -2.02 -10.19 -3.00
N SER A 115 -2.06 -10.23 -1.67
CA SER A 115 -3.32 -10.16 -0.92
C SER A 115 -4.08 -8.84 -1.21
N THR A 116 -5.41 -8.86 -1.04
CA THR A 116 -6.27 -7.67 -1.16
C THR A 116 -5.76 -6.49 -0.33
N LEU A 117 -5.28 -6.74 0.89
CA LEU A 117 -4.65 -5.74 1.74
C LEU A 117 -3.38 -5.17 1.09
N SER A 118 -2.51 -6.04 0.59
CA SER A 118 -1.25 -5.62 -0.03
C SER A 118 -1.49 -4.74 -1.26
N LEU A 119 -2.44 -5.11 -2.12
CA LEU A 119 -2.86 -4.32 -3.28
C LEU A 119 -3.46 -2.98 -2.85
N GLY A 120 -4.33 -2.98 -1.83
CA GLY A 120 -4.88 -1.76 -1.24
C GLY A 120 -3.80 -0.81 -0.74
N VAL A 121 -2.81 -1.32 0.01
CA VAL A 121 -1.66 -0.54 0.49
C VAL A 121 -0.84 0.05 -0.66
N GLN A 122 -0.61 -0.70 -1.74
CA GLN A 122 0.12 -0.19 -2.90
C GLN A 122 -0.62 0.97 -3.57
N LEU A 123 -1.94 0.87 -3.72
CA LEU A 123 -2.76 1.95 -4.27
C LEU A 123 -2.78 3.18 -3.36
N LEU A 124 -2.89 2.99 -2.04
CA LEU A 124 -2.78 4.09 -1.07
C LEU A 124 -1.45 4.83 -1.20
N LYS A 125 -0.34 4.09 -1.30
CA LYS A 125 1.00 4.66 -1.48
C LYS A 125 1.15 5.36 -2.82
N ARG A 126 0.58 4.81 -3.90
CA ARG A 126 0.63 5.43 -5.23
C ARG A 126 -0.09 6.77 -5.24
N ASN A 127 -1.30 6.84 -4.68
CA ASN A 127 -2.04 8.10 -4.56
C ASN A 127 -1.27 9.12 -3.72
N ARG A 128 -0.67 8.68 -2.60
CA ARG A 128 0.23 9.50 -1.78
C ARG A 128 1.39 10.06 -2.60
N ASP A 129 2.06 9.24 -3.41
CA ASP A 129 3.22 9.67 -4.20
C ASP A 129 2.84 10.77 -5.21
N ILE A 130 1.63 10.72 -5.77
CA ILE A 130 1.12 11.73 -6.70
C ILE A 130 0.77 13.03 -5.97
N VAL A 131 -0.03 12.95 -4.90
CA VAL A 131 -0.48 14.14 -4.16
C VAL A 131 0.69 14.89 -3.52
N PHE A 132 1.75 14.17 -3.14
CA PHE A 132 2.91 14.74 -2.46
C PHE A 132 4.15 14.87 -3.37
N GLU A 133 4.02 14.71 -4.69
CA GLU A 133 5.12 14.82 -5.65
C GLU A 133 5.90 16.14 -5.47
N ASN A 134 5.16 17.25 -5.33
CA ASN A 134 5.73 18.59 -5.16
C ASN A 134 6.09 18.95 -3.71
N LYS A 135 5.79 18.07 -2.74
CA LYS A 135 6.04 18.28 -1.30
C LYS A 135 6.48 16.99 -0.58
N PRO A 136 7.56 16.34 -1.04
CA PRO A 136 7.94 15.00 -0.57
C PRO A 136 8.32 14.95 0.92
N LYS A 137 8.80 16.06 1.50
CA LYS A 137 9.11 16.14 2.93
C LYS A 137 7.88 16.10 3.84
N ARG A 138 6.71 16.50 3.32
CA ARG A 138 5.42 16.51 4.06
C ARG A 138 4.62 15.23 3.83
N ALA A 139 5.12 14.34 2.99
CA ALA A 139 4.47 13.09 2.65
C ALA A 139 4.38 12.18 3.89
N PRO A 140 3.20 11.61 4.20
CA PRO A 140 3.09 10.62 5.27
C PRO A 140 3.99 9.42 4.95
N ILE A 141 4.68 8.90 5.97
CA ILE A 141 5.63 7.81 5.77
C ILE A 141 4.91 6.49 5.52
N SER A 142 5.50 5.62 4.70
CA SER A 142 4.82 4.41 4.23
C SER A 142 4.44 3.45 5.37
N ILE A 143 5.28 3.33 6.40
CA ILE A 143 5.00 2.42 7.53
C ILE A 143 3.74 2.85 8.31
N VAL A 144 3.49 4.15 8.44
CA VAL A 144 2.26 4.67 9.05
C VAL A 144 1.04 4.27 8.22
N LEU A 145 1.10 4.47 6.89
CA LEU A 145 0.00 4.10 6.00
C LEU A 145 -0.26 2.60 5.99
N THR A 146 0.80 1.79 5.92
CA THR A 146 0.70 0.33 5.92
C THR A 146 0.13 -0.19 7.24
N THR A 147 0.56 0.38 8.37
CA THR A 147 0.04 0.02 9.71
C THR A 147 -1.43 0.35 9.83
N LEU A 148 -1.81 1.59 9.48
CA LEU A 148 -3.19 2.06 9.54
C LEU A 148 -4.11 1.25 8.61
N ALA A 149 -3.63 0.90 7.41
CA ALA A 149 -4.38 0.06 6.49
C ALA A 149 -4.63 -1.33 7.06
N ALA A 150 -3.58 -1.99 7.59
CA ALA A 150 -3.72 -3.30 8.19
C ALA A 150 -4.66 -3.28 9.42
N GLN A 151 -4.59 -2.25 10.27
CA GLN A 151 -5.47 -2.11 11.44
C GLN A 151 -6.95 -1.96 11.08
N ASN A 152 -7.26 -1.33 9.95
CA ASN A 152 -8.64 -1.09 9.48
C ASN A 152 -9.11 -2.10 8.42
N TYR A 153 -8.30 -3.12 8.13
CA TYR A 153 -8.65 -4.18 7.20
C TYR A 153 -9.27 -5.36 7.95
N HIS A 154 -10.41 -5.85 7.47
CA HIS A 154 -11.25 -6.82 8.18
C HIS A 154 -11.63 -8.02 7.33
N GLY A 155 -10.93 -8.25 6.21
CA GLY A 155 -11.27 -9.35 5.28
C GLY A 155 -12.22 -8.94 4.17
N GLN A 156 -12.17 -7.68 3.75
CA GLN A 156 -12.98 -7.21 2.63
C GLN A 156 -12.69 -8.06 1.37
N PRO A 157 -13.73 -8.47 0.61
CA PRO A 157 -13.60 -9.41 -0.50
C PRO A 157 -12.92 -8.81 -1.73
N SER A 158 -12.93 -7.49 -1.85
CA SER A 158 -12.38 -6.77 -3.00
C SER A 158 -11.44 -5.64 -2.58
N VAL A 159 -10.46 -5.33 -3.42
CA VAL A 159 -9.53 -4.20 -3.19
C VAL A 159 -10.31 -2.88 -3.06
N SER A 160 -11.42 -2.75 -3.78
CA SER A 160 -12.26 -1.56 -3.71
C SER A 160 -12.93 -1.35 -2.36
N GLU A 161 -13.47 -2.43 -1.79
CA GLU A 161 -14.08 -2.41 -0.45
C GLU A 161 -13.01 -2.27 0.63
N ALA A 162 -11.85 -2.91 0.45
CA ALA A 162 -10.72 -2.79 1.37
C ALA A 162 -10.26 -1.33 1.49
N ILE A 163 -10.04 -0.64 0.36
CA ILE A 163 -9.64 0.78 0.38
C ILE A 163 -10.73 1.65 1.02
N ALA A 164 -12.01 1.41 0.69
CA ALA A 164 -13.11 2.18 1.27
C ALA A 164 -13.17 2.05 2.80
N ALA A 165 -13.10 0.80 3.30
CA ALA A 165 -13.12 0.53 4.73
C ALA A 165 -11.88 1.09 5.45
N VAL A 166 -10.69 0.97 4.84
CA VAL A 166 -9.46 1.54 5.37
C VAL A 166 -9.54 3.06 5.48
N LEU A 167 -9.97 3.75 4.42
CA LEU A 167 -10.09 5.22 4.42
C LEU A 167 -11.12 5.69 5.45
N ASP A 168 -12.26 5.01 5.55
CA ASP A 168 -13.28 5.31 6.56
C ASP A 168 -12.76 5.11 7.99
N GLY A 169 -12.08 3.99 8.23
CA GLY A 169 -11.49 3.66 9.52
C GLY A 169 -10.41 4.66 9.94
N ILE A 170 -9.50 5.03 9.03
CA ILE A 170 -8.47 6.05 9.30
C ILE A 170 -9.12 7.38 9.66
N VAL A 171 -10.13 7.83 8.89
CA VAL A 171 -10.84 9.09 9.21
C VAL A 171 -11.49 9.04 10.58
N ALA A 172 -12.07 7.90 10.98
CA ALA A 172 -12.66 7.71 12.30
C ALA A 172 -11.64 7.72 13.44
N MET A 173 -10.39 7.32 13.19
CA MET A 173 -9.30 7.34 14.17
C MET A 173 -8.72 8.74 14.40
N ILE A 174 -8.91 9.69 13.48
CA ILE A 174 -8.36 11.05 13.61
C ILE A 174 -8.97 11.74 14.85
N PRO A 175 -8.15 12.20 15.82
CA PRO A 175 -8.66 12.86 17.01
C PRO A 175 -9.45 14.14 16.68
N ASN A 176 -10.58 14.33 17.36
CA ASN A 176 -11.41 15.54 17.26
C ASN A 176 -10.93 16.68 18.19
N ILE A 177 -9.78 16.51 18.85
CA ILE A 177 -9.21 17.47 19.78
C ILE A 177 -8.16 18.31 19.05
N ALA A 178 -8.27 19.63 19.14
CA ALA A 178 -7.28 20.54 18.57
C ALA A 178 -5.86 20.22 19.07
N ASN A 179 -4.88 20.31 18.19
CA ASN A 179 -3.45 20.08 18.47
C ASN A 179 -3.08 18.66 18.96
N ARG A 180 -3.95 17.65 18.78
CA ARG A 180 -3.60 16.26 19.05
C ARG A 180 -3.44 15.48 17.74
N ARG A 181 -2.25 14.95 17.50
CA ARG A 181 -2.03 14.06 16.36
C ARG A 181 -2.54 12.64 16.61
N LEU A 182 -2.77 11.92 15.52
CA LEU A 182 -2.94 10.47 15.56
C LEU A 182 -1.61 9.82 15.94
N VAL A 183 -1.65 8.92 16.93
CA VAL A 183 -0.48 8.14 17.37
C VAL A 183 -0.59 6.74 16.77
N VAL A 184 0.42 6.33 16.01
CA VAL A 184 0.49 5.04 15.33
C VAL A 184 1.69 4.28 15.87
N LEU A 185 1.43 3.33 16.78
CA LEU A 185 2.47 2.50 17.39
C LEU A 185 2.78 1.29 16.52
N ASN A 186 4.01 0.77 16.58
CA ASN A 186 4.34 -0.53 16.01
C ASN A 186 3.58 -1.63 16.77
N PRO A 187 2.74 -2.43 16.10
CA PRO A 187 1.94 -3.49 16.75
C PRO A 187 2.77 -4.58 17.44
N THR A 188 4.06 -4.68 17.10
CA THR A 188 4.99 -5.67 17.65
C THR A 188 6.08 -5.06 18.53
N ASN A 189 6.00 -3.74 18.76
CA ASN A 189 6.81 -2.98 19.70
C ASN A 189 6.07 -1.68 20.09
N LEU A 190 5.28 -1.72 21.17
CA LEU A 190 4.40 -0.60 21.54
C LEU A 190 5.15 0.67 21.97
N GLU A 191 6.44 0.59 22.26
CA GLU A 191 7.29 1.75 22.55
C GLU A 191 7.72 2.51 21.29
N GLU A 192 7.61 1.90 20.10
CA GLU A 192 7.98 2.51 18.84
C GLU A 192 6.79 3.27 18.23
N ASP A 193 6.77 4.59 18.39
CA ASP A 193 5.84 5.48 17.70
C ASP A 193 6.28 5.71 16.25
N LEU A 194 5.58 5.08 15.31
CA LEU A 194 5.83 5.22 13.88
C LEU A 194 5.43 6.59 13.34
N SER A 195 4.63 7.35 14.08
CA SER A 195 4.13 8.68 13.72
C SER A 195 4.87 9.82 14.41
N GLU A 196 5.98 9.55 15.12
CA GLU A 196 6.78 10.53 15.85
C GLU A 196 7.20 11.75 15.02
N ARG A 197 7.43 11.58 13.72
CA ARG A 197 7.84 12.68 12.82
C ARG A 197 6.81 13.80 12.70
N TRP A 198 5.58 13.57 13.12
CA TRP A 198 4.55 14.61 13.15
C TRP A 198 4.69 15.56 14.35
N ASP A 199 5.48 15.22 15.37
CA ASP A 199 5.78 16.12 16.48
C ASP A 199 6.62 17.31 16.01
N ASP A 200 7.63 17.05 15.19
CA ASP A 200 8.52 18.09 14.64
C ASP A 200 7.96 18.79 13.39
N ALA A 201 6.93 18.21 12.75
CA ALA A 201 6.30 18.75 11.54
C ALA A 201 4.76 18.67 11.61
N PRO A 202 4.09 19.49 12.44
CA PRO A 202 2.63 19.50 12.56
C PRO A 202 1.92 19.77 11.24
N GLU A 203 2.52 20.57 10.34
CA GLU A 203 1.99 20.84 9.01
C GLU A 203 1.96 19.60 8.11
N ALA A 204 2.85 18.62 8.32
CA ALA A 204 2.81 17.35 7.61
C ALA A 204 1.63 16.48 8.11
N TYR A 205 1.31 16.54 9.40
CA TYR A 205 0.12 15.89 9.95
C TYR A 205 -1.17 16.50 9.40
N LEU A 206 -1.27 17.83 9.36
CA LEU A 206 -2.44 18.51 8.78
C LEU A 206 -2.63 18.15 7.30
N ASP A 207 -1.55 18.09 6.53
CA ASP A 207 -1.60 17.63 5.14
C ASP A 207 -2.06 16.18 5.02
N PHE A 208 -1.59 15.28 5.90
CA PHE A 208 -2.05 13.90 5.95
C PHE A 208 -3.56 13.82 6.22
N VAL A 209 -4.07 14.57 7.21
CA VAL A 209 -5.50 14.60 7.55
C VAL A 209 -6.33 15.10 6.38
N SER A 210 -5.91 16.20 5.74
CA SER A 210 -6.59 16.77 4.57
C SER A 210 -6.61 15.76 3.43
N TRP A 211 -5.45 15.17 3.11
CA TRP A 211 -5.32 14.21 2.03
C TRP A 211 -6.17 12.96 2.24
N ILE A 212 -6.19 12.37 3.44
CA ILE A 212 -7.00 11.17 3.72
C ILE A 212 -8.50 11.46 3.60
N ARG A 213 -8.97 12.62 4.08
CA ARG A 213 -10.37 13.01 3.94
C ARG A 213 -10.76 13.20 2.47
N GLU A 214 -9.92 13.91 1.72
CA GLU A 214 -10.15 14.12 0.29
C GLU A 214 -10.13 12.79 -0.49
N PHE A 215 -9.15 11.93 -0.22
CA PHE A 215 -9.04 10.63 -0.89
C PHE A 215 -10.25 9.74 -0.59
N ARG A 216 -10.71 9.70 0.67
CA ARG A 216 -11.95 9.01 1.04
C ARG A 216 -13.15 9.49 0.22
N ASP A 217 -13.33 10.80 0.10
CA ASP A 217 -14.48 11.38 -0.58
C ASP A 217 -14.41 11.13 -2.09
N GLN A 218 -13.22 11.26 -2.70
CA GLN A 218 -12.98 10.90 -4.10
C GLN A 218 -13.22 9.40 -4.36
N TRP A 219 -12.80 8.52 -3.44
CA TRP A 219 -13.01 7.08 -3.55
C TRP A 219 -14.49 6.70 -3.48
N ARG A 220 -15.25 7.35 -2.60
CA ARG A 220 -16.71 7.15 -2.51
C ARG A 220 -17.42 7.59 -3.78
N GLN A 221 -17.06 8.76 -4.33
CA GLN A 221 -17.58 9.22 -5.62
C GLN A 221 -17.26 8.21 -6.74
N LEU A 222 -16.05 7.65 -6.76
CA LEU A 222 -15.68 6.62 -7.73
C LEU A 222 -16.57 5.37 -7.63
N ILE A 223 -16.89 4.93 -6.40
CA ILE A 223 -17.79 3.79 -6.17
C ILE A 223 -19.21 4.10 -6.65
N GLU A 224 -19.72 5.31 -6.39
CA GLU A 224 -21.04 5.75 -6.84
C GLU A 224 -21.15 5.86 -8.38
N LEU A 225 -20.04 6.17 -9.05
CA LEU A 225 -19.97 6.25 -10.52
C LEU A 225 -19.96 4.87 -11.21
N ARG A 226 -19.95 3.75 -10.46
CA ARG A 226 -20.09 2.41 -11.02
C ARG A 226 -21.43 2.31 -11.77
N GLY A 227 -21.35 2.16 -13.09
CA GLY A 227 -22.51 2.03 -13.99
C GLY A 227 -22.82 3.26 -14.87
N VAL A 228 -22.15 4.40 -14.65
CA VAL A 228 -22.41 5.64 -15.41
C VAL A 228 -21.58 5.72 -16.72
N GLY A 229 -20.54 4.88 -16.85
CA GLY A 229 -19.73 4.73 -18.07
C GLY A 229 -18.22 4.82 -17.83
N ILE A 230 -17.45 4.02 -18.58
CA ILE A 230 -16.01 3.81 -18.35
C ILE A 230 -15.15 5.07 -18.51
N HIS A 231 -15.56 6.00 -19.37
CA HIS A 231 -14.82 7.24 -19.61
C HIS A 231 -14.80 8.19 -18.39
N LYS A 232 -15.91 8.26 -17.64
CA LYS A 232 -15.97 9.08 -16.42
C LYS A 232 -15.12 8.46 -15.30
N ILE A 233 -15.11 7.13 -15.23
CA ILE A 233 -14.28 6.37 -14.28
C ILE A 233 -12.78 6.58 -14.61
N SER A 234 -12.40 6.53 -15.90
CA SER A 234 -11.02 6.75 -16.34
C SER A 234 -10.49 8.10 -15.87
N ALA A 235 -11.23 9.19 -16.11
CA ALA A 235 -10.80 10.53 -15.72
C ALA A 235 -10.57 10.69 -14.21
N VAL A 236 -11.40 10.03 -13.38
CA VAL A 236 -11.22 10.03 -11.92
C VAL A 236 -10.00 9.20 -11.53
N LEU A 237 -9.83 8.01 -12.11
CA LEU A 237 -8.68 7.15 -11.85
C LEU A 237 -7.35 7.80 -12.27
N GLU A 238 -7.32 8.52 -13.40
CA GLU A 238 -6.13 9.24 -13.89
C GLU A 238 -5.69 10.31 -12.89
N ARG A 239 -6.65 11.05 -12.33
CA ARG A 239 -6.37 12.04 -11.28
C ARG A 239 -5.81 11.40 -10.01
N MET A 240 -6.30 10.21 -9.65
CA MET A 240 -5.94 9.54 -8.40
C MET A 240 -4.62 8.73 -8.50
N PHE A 241 -4.29 8.18 -9.66
CA PHE A 241 -3.16 7.23 -9.84
C PHE A 241 -2.19 7.58 -11.00
N GLY A 242 -2.48 8.65 -11.73
CA GLY A 242 -1.67 9.20 -12.81
C GLY A 242 -2.05 8.67 -14.19
N GLU A 243 -1.91 9.51 -15.21
CA GLU A 243 -2.42 9.27 -16.57
C GLU A 243 -1.89 7.98 -17.22
N ARG A 244 -0.58 7.72 -17.13
CA ARG A 244 0.06 6.64 -17.92
C ARG A 244 -0.46 5.24 -17.57
N ILE A 245 -0.51 4.91 -16.28
CA ILE A 245 -0.92 3.58 -15.81
C ILE A 245 -2.42 3.39 -16.01
N THR A 246 -3.22 4.44 -15.73
CA THR A 246 -4.66 4.36 -15.88
C THR A 246 -5.06 4.15 -17.33
N LYS A 247 -4.43 4.86 -18.28
CA LYS A 247 -4.73 4.70 -19.70
C LYS A 247 -4.42 3.29 -20.20
N GLU A 248 -3.27 2.73 -19.84
CA GLU A 248 -2.88 1.35 -20.20
C GLU A 248 -3.90 0.33 -19.67
N VAL A 249 -4.28 0.43 -18.39
CA VAL A 249 -5.24 -0.49 -17.75
C VAL A 249 -6.66 -0.33 -18.32
N VAL A 250 -7.09 0.91 -18.58
CA VAL A 250 -8.42 1.16 -19.16
C VAL A 250 -8.48 0.65 -20.59
N GLU A 251 -7.43 0.85 -21.39
CA GLU A 251 -7.34 0.28 -22.74
C GLU A 251 -7.35 -1.25 -22.72
N GLU A 252 -6.63 -1.88 -21.79
CA GLU A 252 -6.65 -3.33 -21.59
C GLU A 252 -8.05 -3.83 -21.18
N HIS A 253 -8.71 -3.14 -20.24
CA HIS A 253 -10.07 -3.48 -19.81
C HIS A 253 -11.09 -3.33 -20.95
N ILE A 254 -10.96 -2.28 -21.77
CA ILE A 254 -11.77 -2.09 -22.98
C ILE A 254 -11.53 -3.25 -23.95
N ARG A 255 -10.26 -3.61 -24.22
CA ARG A 255 -9.93 -4.75 -25.10
C ARG A 255 -10.50 -6.06 -24.57
N ALA A 256 -10.37 -6.34 -23.28
CA ALA A 256 -10.90 -7.56 -22.65
C ALA A 256 -12.43 -7.66 -22.73
N TYR A 257 -13.16 -6.53 -22.66
CA TYR A 257 -14.60 -6.49 -22.87
C TYR A 257 -15.01 -6.49 -24.35
N GLU A 258 -14.17 -5.93 -25.23
CA GLU A 258 -14.41 -5.88 -26.67
C GLU A 258 -14.07 -7.19 -27.37
N GLU A 259 -13.08 -7.97 -26.93
CA GLU A 259 -12.68 -9.23 -27.57
C GLU A 259 -13.80 -10.27 -27.63
N PRO A 260 -14.55 -10.57 -26.55
CA PRO A 260 -15.73 -11.46 -26.62
C PRO A 260 -16.87 -10.87 -27.48
N ARG A 261 -16.98 -9.54 -27.54
CA ARG A 261 -17.97 -8.84 -28.37
C ARG A 261 -17.62 -8.88 -29.86
N GLN A 262 -16.34 -8.73 -30.20
CA GLN A 262 -15.85 -8.69 -31.57
C GLN A 262 -15.71 -10.10 -32.15
N SER A 263 -15.29 -11.08 -31.34
CA SER A 263 -15.22 -12.51 -31.72
C SER A 263 -16.60 -13.17 -31.93
N GLY A 264 -17.70 -12.49 -31.58
CA GLY A 264 -19.06 -13.04 -31.69
C GLY A 264 -19.38 -14.08 -30.61
N GLY A 265 -18.61 -14.11 -29.52
CA GLY A 265 -18.76 -15.06 -28.42
C GLY A 265 -19.90 -14.75 -27.45
N LEU A 266 -20.66 -13.67 -27.66
CA LEU A 266 -21.78 -13.26 -26.81
C LEU A 266 -23.10 -13.26 -27.58
N ALA A 267 -24.13 -13.83 -26.97
CA ALA A 267 -25.48 -13.90 -27.49
C ALA A 267 -26.50 -13.57 -26.40
N VAL A 268 -27.75 -13.31 -26.77
CA VAL A 268 -28.87 -13.07 -25.85
C VAL A 268 -29.79 -14.28 -25.87
N GLU A 269 -30.03 -14.90 -24.73
CA GLU A 269 -30.94 -16.04 -24.62
C GLU A 269 -32.38 -15.64 -25.00
N ARG A 270 -33.01 -16.43 -25.90
CA ARG A 270 -34.41 -16.22 -26.29
C ARG A 270 -35.34 -16.73 -25.19
N GLY A 271 -35.71 -15.83 -24.28
CA GLY A 271 -36.71 -16.06 -23.24
C GLY A 271 -36.51 -15.13 -22.05
N THR A 272 -35.26 -14.99 -21.61
CA THR A 272 -34.89 -14.20 -20.43
C THR A 272 -34.25 -12.86 -20.79
N GLY A 273 -33.68 -12.72 -21.99
CA GLY A 273 -32.94 -11.52 -22.40
C GLY A 273 -31.55 -11.40 -21.77
N LEU A 274 -31.06 -12.44 -21.09
CA LEU A 274 -29.74 -12.46 -20.46
C LEU A 274 -28.62 -12.59 -21.50
N ILE A 275 -27.49 -11.93 -21.24
CA ILE A 275 -26.26 -12.07 -22.03
C ILE A 275 -25.62 -13.40 -21.65
N VAL A 276 -25.48 -14.29 -22.63
CA VAL A 276 -24.93 -15.63 -22.50
C VAL A 276 -23.82 -15.86 -23.53
N PRO A 277 -22.93 -16.85 -23.32
CA PRO A 277 -22.01 -17.28 -24.36
C PRO A 277 -22.76 -17.69 -25.64
N ALA A 278 -22.22 -17.37 -26.81
CA ALA A 278 -22.85 -17.67 -28.11
C ALA A 278 -22.97 -19.18 -28.42
N THR A 279 -22.41 -20.04 -27.57
CA THR A 279 -22.56 -21.50 -27.62
C THR A 279 -23.88 -21.99 -27.03
N VAL A 280 -24.65 -21.13 -26.34
CA VAL A 280 -25.94 -21.51 -25.73
C VAL A 280 -27.02 -21.67 -26.81
N VAL A 281 -27.66 -22.84 -26.84
CA VAL A 281 -28.76 -23.19 -27.74
C VAL A 281 -29.96 -22.25 -27.46
N LEU A 282 -30.63 -21.76 -28.52
CA LEU A 282 -31.69 -20.73 -28.45
C LEU A 282 -31.21 -19.32 -28.05
N SER A 283 -29.97 -18.95 -28.38
CA SER A 283 -29.49 -17.57 -28.21
C SER A 283 -29.45 -16.79 -29.53
N THR A 284 -29.53 -15.45 -29.45
CA THR A 284 -29.41 -14.54 -30.59
C THR A 284 -28.09 -13.79 -30.48
N PRO A 285 -27.14 -13.95 -31.43
CA PRO A 285 -25.83 -13.31 -31.34
C PRO A 285 -25.96 -11.79 -31.28
N ILE A 286 -25.19 -11.17 -30.39
CA ILE A 286 -25.16 -9.72 -30.26
C ILE A 286 -24.48 -9.14 -31.52
N ARG A 287 -25.18 -8.25 -32.23
CA ARG A 287 -24.65 -7.63 -33.45
C ARG A 287 -23.45 -6.74 -33.12
N ARG A 288 -22.44 -6.78 -33.99
CA ARG A 288 -21.29 -5.87 -33.93
C ARG A 288 -21.77 -4.43 -34.09
N ASN A 289 -21.28 -3.53 -33.23
CA ASN A 289 -21.47 -2.09 -33.41
C ASN A 289 -20.69 -1.64 -34.64
N THR A 290 -21.40 -1.41 -35.75
CA THR A 290 -20.85 -0.70 -36.90
C THR A 290 -21.35 0.73 -36.79
N PHE A 291 -20.46 1.67 -36.50
CA PHE A 291 -20.78 3.08 -36.31
C PHE A 291 -21.15 3.71 -37.67
N TYR A 292 -22.34 3.40 -38.19
CA TYR A 292 -22.93 3.99 -39.40
C TYR A 292 -24.01 5.01 -39.04
N GLY A 293 -23.70 5.91 -38.11
CA GLY A 293 -24.45 7.15 -37.90
C GLY A 293 -23.76 8.30 -38.62
N LYS A 294 -23.90 8.37 -39.95
CA LYS A 294 -23.68 9.60 -40.72
C LYS A 294 -25.06 10.04 -41.22
N GLU A 295 -25.55 11.16 -40.70
CA GLU A 295 -26.34 12.07 -41.53
C GLU A 295 -25.40 12.82 -42.47
#